data_AF-A0A0D1VL59-F1
#
_entry.id   AF-A0A0D1VL59-F1
#
_cell.length_a   1.000
_cell.length_b   1.000
_cell.length_c   1.000
_cell.angle_alpha   90.00
_cell.angle_beta   90.00
_cell.angle_gamma   90.00
#
_symmetry.space_group_name_H-M   'P 1'
#
loop_
_entity.id
_entity.type
_entity.pdbx_description
1 polymer ?
#
loop_
_entity_poly.entity_id
_entity_poly.type
_entity_poly.pdbx_seq_one_letter_code
_entity_poly.pdbx_strand_id
1 'polypeptide(L)'
;MNVEYLYENYDVHTWIKYNPHEMHYCLYRPGEIAAGFKIVDVYHAFCHGRACLSDMEVDNYGQLISKHDDLHLTYIRARFLMDALAFYNYCIDLSWQVVWVYYIEDKYEIINDEKEFLRAMNRCKLPELSYELTLLRKIKIRDHIVGFFDMHLTKLIREKYNYIKHRGTFYFEGLGRNSKRFSITVDNFAPKMLSREEWDINEWKSKLMEFDIAFKRYFDSIIRFIMPSGYKDETFDMFALSSYHTYLKNNFVNGLEA
;
A
#
# COMPACT_ATOMS: atom_id res chain seq x y z
N MET A 1 -20.61 -8.83 -5.36
CA MET A 1 -19.96 -8.64 -4.04
C MET A 1 -20.06 -7.16 -3.73
N ASN A 2 -20.63 -6.79 -2.59
CA ASN A 2 -20.66 -5.39 -2.11
C ASN A 2 -19.45 -5.13 -1.20
N VAL A 3 -19.14 -3.86 -0.92
CA VAL A 3 -17.96 -3.53 -0.11
C VAL A 3 -18.13 -3.94 1.35
N GLU A 4 -19.36 -4.00 1.86
CA GLU A 4 -19.69 -4.51 3.19
C GLU A 4 -19.14 -5.93 3.43
N TYR A 5 -19.22 -6.81 2.44
CA TYR A 5 -18.62 -8.16 2.51
C TYR A 5 -17.12 -8.12 2.85
N LEU A 6 -16.37 -7.11 2.38
CA LEU A 6 -14.95 -6.96 2.69
C LEU A 6 -14.73 -6.62 4.17
N TYR A 7 -15.56 -5.75 4.75
CA TYR A 7 -15.49 -5.39 6.15
C TYR A 7 -15.83 -6.56 7.07
N GLU A 8 -16.84 -7.35 6.71
CA GLU A 8 -17.29 -8.49 7.52
C GLU A 8 -16.32 -9.68 7.48
N ASN A 9 -15.73 -9.97 6.32
CA ASN A 9 -14.99 -11.21 6.10
C ASN A 9 -13.46 -11.03 6.04
N TYR A 10 -12.99 -9.79 5.87
CA TYR A 10 -11.57 -9.48 5.68
C TYR A 10 -11.15 -8.31 6.57
N ASP A 11 -11.41 -8.43 7.87
CA ASP A 11 -10.94 -7.47 8.87
C ASP A 11 -9.41 -7.27 8.80
N VAL A 12 -9.01 -6.01 8.92
CA VAL A 12 -7.61 -5.55 8.91
C VAL A 12 -7.28 -4.68 10.12
N HIS A 13 -8.24 -4.40 11.01
CA HIS A 13 -8.01 -3.53 12.17
C HIS A 13 -6.99 -4.12 13.15
N THR A 14 -6.72 -5.42 13.09
CA THR A 14 -5.61 -6.01 13.86
C THR A 14 -4.22 -5.52 13.44
N TRP A 15 -4.06 -4.96 12.24
CA TRP A 15 -2.76 -4.45 11.77
C TRP A 15 -2.32 -3.18 12.50
N ILE A 16 -3.25 -2.32 12.95
CA ILE A 16 -2.91 -1.11 13.71
C ILE A 16 -2.20 -1.43 15.03
N LYS A 17 -2.43 -2.62 15.59
CA LYS A 17 -1.82 -3.07 16.84
C LYS A 17 -0.31 -3.33 16.74
N TYR A 18 0.25 -3.27 15.53
CA TYR A 18 1.70 -3.32 15.32
C TYR A 18 2.35 -1.93 15.42
N ASN A 19 1.59 -0.87 15.72
CA ASN A 19 2.18 0.44 15.96
C ASN A 19 3.15 0.39 17.15
N PRO A 20 4.44 0.70 16.98
CA PRO A 20 5.37 0.63 18.08
C PRO A 20 5.05 1.70 19.13
N HIS A 21 5.22 1.30 20.38
CA HIS A 21 5.17 2.15 21.58
C HIS A 21 6.47 2.01 22.36
N GLU A 22 6.69 2.85 23.37
CA GLU A 22 7.95 2.96 24.12
C GLU A 22 8.56 1.61 24.53
N MET A 23 7.77 0.70 25.10
CA MET A 23 8.27 -0.63 25.51
C MET A 23 8.83 -1.47 24.35
N HIS A 24 8.33 -1.30 23.12
CA HIS A 24 8.89 -2.02 21.97
C HIS A 24 10.35 -1.67 21.72
N TYR A 25 10.71 -0.40 21.93
CA TYR A 25 12.09 0.08 21.76
C TYR A 25 13.04 -0.55 22.79
N CYS A 26 12.51 -1.03 23.91
CA CYS A 26 13.29 -1.72 24.94
C CYS A 26 13.39 -3.23 24.71
N LEU A 27 12.44 -3.83 23.98
CA LEU A 27 12.27 -5.29 23.91
C LEU A 27 12.61 -5.90 22.55
N TYR A 28 12.54 -5.11 21.47
CA TYR A 28 12.68 -5.60 20.10
C TYR A 28 13.86 -4.98 19.38
N ARG A 29 14.31 -5.67 18.34
CA ARG A 29 15.38 -5.20 17.46
C ARG A 29 14.90 -4.05 16.58
N PRO A 30 15.81 -3.20 16.07
CA PRO A 30 15.42 -2.08 15.23
C PRO A 30 14.57 -2.46 14.01
N GLY A 31 14.91 -3.55 13.33
CA GLY A 31 14.15 -4.04 12.18
C GLY A 31 12.72 -4.48 12.54
N GLU A 32 12.51 -5.02 13.74
CA GLU A 32 11.19 -5.40 14.25
C GLU A 32 10.33 -4.17 14.56
N ILE A 33 10.92 -3.14 15.17
CA ILE A 33 10.25 -1.87 15.47
C ILE A 33 9.87 -1.14 14.19
N ALA A 34 10.82 -1.00 13.26
CA ALA A 34 10.60 -0.36 11.97
C ALA A 34 9.57 -1.12 11.11
N ALA A 35 9.58 -2.46 11.15
CA ALA A 35 8.57 -3.27 10.47
C ALA A 35 7.17 -3.03 11.05
N GLY A 36 7.03 -2.97 12.37
CA GLY A 36 5.77 -2.61 13.03
C GLY A 36 5.23 -1.25 12.57
N PHE A 37 6.10 -0.24 12.56
CA PHE A 37 5.77 1.10 12.04
C PHE A 37 5.30 1.04 10.57
N LYS A 38 6.02 0.34 9.69
CA LYS A 38 5.65 0.19 8.27
C LYS A 38 4.37 -0.64 8.06
N ILE A 39 4.03 -1.58 8.95
CA ILE A 39 2.75 -2.30 8.89
C ILE A 39 1.59 -1.33 9.07
N VAL A 40 1.75 -0.32 9.92
CA VAL A 40 0.73 0.72 10.12
C VAL A 40 0.57 1.61 8.87
N ASP A 41 1.67 1.94 8.19
CA ASP A 41 1.59 2.64 6.89
C ASP A 41 0.79 1.84 5.86
N VAL A 42 1.03 0.52 5.78
CA VAL A 42 0.25 -0.38 4.90
C VAL A 42 -1.22 -0.38 5.32
N TYR A 43 -1.49 -0.46 6.63
CA TYR A 43 -2.86 -0.42 7.15
C TYR A 43 -3.60 0.85 6.74
N HIS A 44 -2.98 2.02 6.88
CA HIS A 44 -3.61 3.28 6.50
C HIS A 44 -3.86 3.35 4.99
N ALA A 45 -2.85 3.06 4.16
CA ALA A 45 -3.02 3.05 2.71
C ALA A 45 -4.13 2.08 2.27
N PHE A 46 -4.15 0.89 2.87
CA PHE A 46 -5.14 -0.14 2.55
C PHE A 46 -6.56 0.27 2.98
N CYS A 47 -6.71 0.84 4.18
CA CYS A 47 -7.99 1.36 4.66
C CYS A 47 -8.50 2.52 3.80
N HIS A 48 -7.63 3.41 3.33
CA HIS A 48 -8.01 4.46 2.38
C HIS A 48 -8.51 3.87 1.06
N GLY A 49 -7.82 2.87 0.51
CA GLY A 49 -8.27 2.17 -0.70
C GLY A 49 -9.66 1.54 -0.55
N ARG A 50 -9.88 0.83 0.58
CA ARG A 50 -11.17 0.21 0.88
C ARG A 50 -12.28 1.23 1.15
N ALA A 51 -11.97 2.30 1.87
CA ALA A 51 -12.90 3.40 2.11
C ALA A 51 -13.34 4.05 0.79
N CYS A 52 -12.42 4.31 -0.14
CA CYS A 52 -12.77 4.81 -1.46
C CYS A 52 -13.74 3.85 -2.21
N LEU A 53 -13.55 2.53 -2.13
CA LEU A 53 -14.52 1.59 -2.70
C LEU A 53 -15.89 1.69 -2.04
N SER A 54 -15.93 1.83 -0.72
CA SER A 54 -17.17 1.99 0.05
C SER A 54 -17.89 3.29 -0.32
N ASP A 55 -17.14 4.38 -0.44
CA ASP A 55 -17.67 5.70 -0.75
C ASP A 55 -18.34 5.71 -2.12
N MET A 56 -17.89 4.89 -3.09
CA MET A 56 -18.56 4.74 -4.39
C MET A 56 -19.99 4.20 -4.30
N GLU A 57 -20.33 3.44 -3.25
CA GLU A 57 -21.66 2.86 -3.03
C GLU A 57 -22.64 3.87 -2.43
N VAL A 58 -22.18 5.05 -2.03
CA VAL A 58 -23.04 6.12 -1.53
C VAL A 58 -23.83 6.75 -2.68
N ASP A 59 -25.12 6.97 -2.44
CA ASP A 59 -26.03 7.63 -3.40
C ASP A 59 -26.20 9.13 -3.14
N ASN A 60 -25.83 9.61 -1.94
CA ASN A 60 -25.95 11.02 -1.56
C ASN A 60 -24.63 11.61 -1.06
N TYR A 61 -23.99 12.44 -1.89
CA TYR A 61 -22.76 13.17 -1.55
C TYR A 61 -23.02 14.65 -1.15
N GLY A 62 -24.27 14.98 -0.80
CA GLY A 62 -24.67 16.33 -0.42
C GLY A 62 -24.50 17.34 -1.57
N GLN A 63 -23.88 18.48 -1.27
CA GLN A 63 -23.75 19.60 -2.22
C GLN A 63 -22.97 19.22 -3.50
N LEU A 64 -22.11 18.20 -3.43
CA LEU A 64 -21.29 17.74 -4.57
C LEU A 64 -22.12 17.16 -5.72
N ILE A 65 -23.33 16.67 -5.43
CA ILE A 65 -24.29 16.15 -6.42
C ILE A 65 -25.61 16.92 -6.38
N SER A 66 -25.59 18.20 -6.01
CA SER A 66 -26.82 19.02 -5.85
C SER A 66 -27.75 19.07 -7.08
N LYS A 67 -27.22 18.75 -8.27
CA LYS A 67 -28.01 18.61 -9.51
C LYS A 67 -28.66 17.24 -9.69
N HIS A 68 -28.26 16.26 -8.87
CA HIS A 68 -28.70 14.86 -8.88
C HIS A 68 -28.73 14.23 -10.28
N ASP A 69 -27.75 14.57 -11.12
CA ASP A 69 -27.62 14.00 -12.46
C ASP A 69 -26.55 12.89 -12.49
N ASP A 70 -26.64 12.04 -13.52
CA ASP A 70 -25.73 10.91 -13.71
C ASP A 70 -24.28 11.34 -13.95
N LEU A 71 -24.08 12.55 -14.48
CA LEU A 71 -22.75 13.10 -14.75
C LEU A 71 -21.96 13.31 -13.45
N HIS A 72 -22.55 13.99 -12.47
CA HIS A 72 -21.88 14.28 -11.20
C HIS A 72 -21.66 13.00 -10.38
N LEU A 73 -22.63 12.07 -10.40
CA LEU A 73 -22.49 10.76 -9.75
C LEU A 73 -21.35 9.95 -10.38
N THR A 74 -21.31 9.87 -11.71
CA THR A 74 -20.26 9.15 -12.44
C THR A 74 -18.90 9.77 -12.18
N TYR A 75 -18.79 11.10 -12.16
CA TYR A 75 -17.54 11.80 -11.88
C TYR A 75 -16.99 11.47 -10.49
N ILE A 76 -17.83 11.53 -9.46
CA ILE A 76 -17.40 11.24 -8.09
C ILE A 76 -17.02 9.77 -7.94
N ARG A 77 -17.81 8.83 -8.46
CA ARG A 77 -17.50 7.40 -8.42
C ARG A 77 -16.20 7.08 -9.17
N ALA A 78 -15.99 7.68 -10.34
CA ALA A 78 -14.75 7.54 -11.09
C ALA A 78 -13.53 8.06 -10.32
N ARG A 79 -13.67 9.18 -9.61
CA ARG A 79 -12.61 9.73 -8.75
C ARG A 79 -12.23 8.75 -7.65
N PHE A 80 -13.21 8.28 -6.86
CA PHE A 80 -12.95 7.31 -5.80
C PHE A 80 -12.34 6.01 -6.32
N LEU A 81 -12.76 5.55 -7.50
CA LEU A 81 -12.19 4.37 -8.13
C LEU A 81 -10.69 4.55 -8.48
N MET A 82 -10.32 5.72 -9.00
CA MET A 82 -8.92 6.05 -9.29
C MET A 82 -8.10 6.19 -8.01
N ASP A 83 -8.67 6.82 -6.97
CA ASP A 83 -8.01 6.95 -5.67
C ASP A 83 -7.79 5.56 -5.02
N ALA A 84 -8.80 4.69 -5.08
CA ALA A 84 -8.69 3.30 -4.62
C ALA A 84 -7.56 2.54 -5.35
N LEU A 85 -7.47 2.66 -6.67
CA LEU A 85 -6.37 2.10 -7.45
C LEU A 85 -5.01 2.59 -6.96
N ALA A 86 -4.87 3.90 -6.72
CA ALA A 86 -3.62 4.49 -6.28
C ALA A 86 -3.21 3.98 -4.89
N PHE A 87 -4.14 3.98 -3.93
CA PHE A 87 -3.90 3.46 -2.58
C PHE A 87 -3.52 1.98 -2.58
N TYR A 88 -4.22 1.16 -3.36
CA TYR A 88 -3.85 -0.26 -3.51
C TYR A 88 -2.50 -0.44 -4.18
N ASN A 89 -2.13 0.40 -5.15
CA ASN A 89 -0.79 0.38 -5.71
C ASN A 89 0.27 0.75 -4.65
N TYR A 90 0.01 1.75 -3.80
CA TYR A 90 0.91 2.10 -2.69
C TYR A 90 1.10 0.95 -1.72
N CYS A 91 0.03 0.21 -1.42
CA CYS A 91 0.09 -0.98 -0.56
C CYS A 91 1.10 -2.01 -1.08
N ILE A 92 1.19 -2.20 -2.40
CA ILE A 92 2.16 -3.12 -3.00
C ILE A 92 3.59 -2.71 -2.62
N ASP A 93 3.97 -1.45 -2.87
CA ASP A 93 5.32 -0.97 -2.59
C ASP A 93 5.61 -0.94 -1.08
N LEU A 94 4.65 -0.50 -0.27
CA LEU A 94 4.77 -0.47 1.20
C LEU A 94 4.91 -1.89 1.79
N SER A 95 4.21 -2.88 1.24
CA SER A 95 4.23 -4.26 1.77
C SER A 95 5.62 -4.88 1.77
N TRP A 96 6.43 -4.61 0.75
CA TRP A 96 7.79 -5.14 0.70
C TRP A 96 8.79 -4.25 1.44
N GLN A 97 8.48 -2.97 1.65
CA GLN A 97 9.28 -2.11 2.54
C GLN A 97 9.25 -2.61 3.98
N VAL A 98 8.11 -3.17 4.43
CA VAL A 98 8.01 -3.86 5.73
C VAL A 98 9.06 -4.98 5.84
N VAL A 99 9.21 -5.79 4.79
CA VAL A 99 10.18 -6.89 4.78
C VAL A 99 11.62 -6.38 4.67
N TRP A 100 11.82 -5.29 3.93
CA TRP A 100 13.11 -4.63 3.79
C TRP A 100 13.65 -4.13 5.14
N VAL A 101 12.85 -3.36 5.88
CA VAL A 101 13.29 -2.85 7.20
C VAL A 101 13.52 -3.99 8.19
N TYR A 102 12.72 -5.06 8.11
CA TYR A 102 12.86 -6.20 9.01
C TYR A 102 14.17 -6.97 8.84
N TYR A 103 14.58 -7.26 7.59
CA TYR A 103 15.73 -8.13 7.32
C TYR A 103 17.02 -7.40 6.95
N ILE A 104 16.93 -6.24 6.30
CA ILE A 104 18.07 -5.57 5.65
C ILE A 104 18.56 -4.36 6.45
N GLU A 105 17.64 -3.61 7.06
CA GLU A 105 17.96 -2.38 7.80
C GLU A 105 17.82 -2.57 9.32
N ASP A 106 18.20 -3.73 9.84
CA ASP A 106 18.13 -4.05 11.29
C ASP A 106 19.27 -3.35 12.08
N LYS A 107 19.23 -2.01 12.11
CA LYS A 107 20.22 -1.15 12.75
C LYS A 107 19.55 0.06 13.43
N TYR A 108 20.13 0.59 14.49
CA TYR A 108 19.49 1.64 15.29
C TYR A 108 19.41 3.00 14.58
N GLU A 109 20.29 3.25 13.62
CA GLU A 109 20.34 4.52 12.87
C GLU A 109 19.03 4.79 12.13
N ILE A 110 18.35 3.76 11.63
CA ILE A 110 17.07 3.95 10.92
C ILE A 110 15.91 4.31 11.84
N ILE A 111 16.08 4.14 13.16
CA ILE A 111 15.09 4.53 14.16
C ILE A 111 15.42 5.91 14.73
N ASN A 112 16.71 6.22 14.86
CA ASN A 112 17.17 7.44 15.53
C ASN A 112 17.37 8.62 14.58
N ASP A 113 17.51 8.39 13.27
CA ASP A 113 17.70 9.44 12.25
C ASP A 113 16.72 9.27 11.09
N GLU A 114 15.83 10.26 10.92
CA GLU A 114 14.87 10.32 9.81
C GLU A 114 15.56 10.29 8.44
N LYS A 115 16.73 10.91 8.29
CA LYS A 115 17.46 10.91 7.01
C LYS A 115 17.96 9.52 6.66
N GLU A 116 18.41 8.75 7.64
CA GLU A 116 18.84 7.37 7.43
C GLU A 116 17.64 6.47 7.10
N PHE A 117 16.51 6.67 7.79
CA PHE A 117 15.26 5.99 7.45
C PHE A 117 14.83 6.25 5.99
N LEU A 118 14.82 7.52 5.58
CA LEU A 118 14.47 7.90 4.20
C LEU A 118 15.45 7.34 3.17
N ARG A 119 16.76 7.35 3.47
CA ARG A 119 17.79 6.74 2.61
C ARG A 119 17.56 5.24 2.46
N ALA A 120 17.27 4.54 3.54
CA ALA A 120 16.91 3.12 3.53
C ALA A 120 15.67 2.87 2.66
N MET A 121 14.63 3.70 2.78
CA MET A 121 13.39 3.53 2.00
C MET A 121 13.60 3.77 0.51
N ASN A 122 14.43 4.76 0.15
CA ASN A 122 14.75 5.05 -1.26
C ASN A 122 15.56 3.95 -1.95
N ARG A 123 16.31 3.14 -1.19
CA ARG A 123 17.05 1.99 -1.70
C ARG A 123 16.17 0.76 -1.88
N CYS A 124 15.03 0.71 -1.21
CA CYS A 124 14.12 -0.42 -1.26
C CYS A 124 13.41 -0.51 -2.62
N LYS A 125 13.81 -1.49 -3.43
CA LYS A 125 13.07 -1.90 -4.63
C LYS A 125 12.96 -3.41 -4.66
N LEU A 126 11.96 -3.93 -5.36
CA LEU A 126 11.69 -5.37 -5.37
C LEU A 126 12.87 -6.24 -5.87
N PRO A 127 13.60 -5.90 -6.95
CA PRO A 127 14.75 -6.70 -7.38
C PRO A 127 15.86 -6.74 -6.33
N GLU A 128 16.17 -5.59 -5.75
CA GLU A 128 17.15 -5.41 -4.67
C GLU A 128 16.74 -6.22 -3.43
N LEU A 129 15.48 -6.13 -2.99
CA LEU A 129 14.96 -6.96 -1.89
C LEU A 129 15.09 -8.45 -2.19
N SER A 130 14.72 -8.88 -3.41
CA SER A 130 14.79 -10.30 -3.80
C SER A 130 16.23 -10.82 -3.77
N TYR A 131 17.18 -9.99 -4.21
CA TYR A 131 18.61 -10.30 -4.14
C TYR A 131 19.08 -10.43 -2.68
N GLU A 132 18.80 -9.45 -1.83
CA GLU A 132 19.20 -9.46 -0.41
C GLU A 132 18.59 -10.65 0.35
N LEU A 133 17.30 -10.96 0.15
CA LEU A 133 16.66 -12.12 0.76
C LEU A 133 17.29 -13.44 0.29
N THR A 134 17.80 -13.49 -0.95
CA THR A 134 18.52 -14.66 -1.46
C THR A 134 19.86 -14.83 -0.75
N LEU A 135 20.63 -13.74 -0.56
CA LEU A 135 21.89 -13.76 0.19
C LEU A 135 21.67 -14.19 1.65
N LEU A 136 20.61 -13.69 2.28
CA LEU A 136 20.20 -14.05 3.64
C LEU A 136 19.54 -15.44 3.75
N ARG A 137 19.44 -16.19 2.64
CA ARG A 137 18.77 -17.50 2.54
C ARG A 137 17.31 -17.50 3.01
N LYS A 138 16.62 -16.36 2.92
CA LYS A 138 15.20 -16.18 3.26
C LYS A 138 14.30 -16.48 2.05
N ILE A 139 14.50 -17.66 1.45
CA ILE A 139 13.89 -18.07 0.19
C ILE A 139 12.35 -18.10 0.26
N LYS A 140 11.79 -18.60 1.36
CA LYS A 140 10.34 -18.75 1.52
C LYS A 140 9.59 -17.41 1.45
N ILE A 141 10.07 -16.38 2.14
CA ILE A 141 9.43 -15.06 2.12
C ILE A 141 9.70 -14.33 0.81
N ARG A 142 10.90 -14.49 0.22
CA ARG A 142 11.21 -13.98 -1.12
C ARG A 142 10.21 -14.50 -2.15
N ASP A 143 10.03 -15.81 -2.22
CA ASP A 143 9.16 -16.45 -3.20
C ASP A 143 7.68 -16.09 -2.97
N HIS A 144 7.28 -15.89 -1.70
CA HIS A 144 5.94 -15.39 -1.37
C HIS A 144 5.69 -13.96 -1.90
N ILE A 145 6.67 -13.06 -1.77
CA ILE A 145 6.59 -11.68 -2.29
C ILE A 145 6.58 -11.67 -3.82
N VAL A 146 7.56 -12.35 -4.44
CA VAL A 146 7.68 -12.42 -5.90
C VAL A 146 6.43 -13.07 -6.50
N GLY A 147 5.94 -14.15 -5.89
CA GLY A 147 4.72 -14.83 -6.33
C GLY A 147 3.49 -13.93 -6.34
N PHE A 148 3.28 -13.11 -5.30
CA PHE A 148 2.19 -12.14 -5.28
C PHE A 148 2.36 -11.05 -6.35
N PHE A 149 3.58 -10.59 -6.57
CA PHE A 149 3.88 -9.62 -7.63
C PHE A 149 3.67 -10.19 -9.03
N ASP A 150 3.87 -11.51 -9.20
CA ASP A 150 3.70 -12.18 -10.47
C ASP A 150 2.25 -12.48 -10.83
N MET A 151 1.33 -12.37 -9.87
CA MET A 151 -0.10 -12.51 -10.09
C MET A 151 -0.60 -11.51 -11.14
N HIS A 152 -1.45 -12.00 -12.06
CA HIS A 152 -2.01 -11.19 -13.14
C HIS A 152 -2.69 -9.92 -12.63
N LEU A 153 -3.52 -10.04 -11.59
CA LEU A 153 -4.24 -8.90 -11.02
C LEU A 153 -3.28 -7.85 -10.43
N THR A 154 -2.26 -8.26 -9.68
CA THR A 154 -1.25 -7.35 -9.12
C THR A 154 -0.50 -6.60 -10.22
N LYS A 155 -0.07 -7.30 -11.28
CA LYS A 155 0.57 -6.66 -12.45
C LYS A 155 -0.35 -5.67 -13.13
N LEU A 156 -1.62 -6.03 -13.30
CA LEU A 156 -2.63 -5.18 -13.90
C LEU A 156 -2.85 -3.90 -13.09
N ILE A 157 -2.99 -3.98 -11.76
CA ILE A 157 -3.11 -2.82 -10.88
C ILE A 157 -1.92 -1.86 -11.06
N ARG A 158 -0.69 -2.39 -11.06
CA ARG A 158 0.52 -1.58 -11.25
C ARG A 158 0.58 -0.94 -12.62
N GLU A 159 0.24 -1.69 -13.67
CA GLU A 159 0.19 -1.16 -15.04
C GLU A 159 -0.78 0.03 -15.11
N LYS A 160 -1.97 -0.11 -14.53
CA LYS A 160 -2.99 0.93 -14.59
C LYS A 160 -2.69 2.14 -13.72
N TYR A 161 -2.10 1.94 -12.54
CA TYR A 161 -1.58 3.05 -11.77
C TYR A 161 -0.48 3.81 -12.56
N ASN A 162 0.45 3.10 -13.20
CA ASN A 162 1.46 3.73 -14.05
C ASN A 162 0.84 4.45 -15.25
N TYR A 163 -0.24 3.92 -15.83
CA TYR A 163 -1.00 4.62 -16.84
C TYR A 163 -1.49 5.98 -16.33
N ILE A 164 -2.14 6.05 -15.16
CA ILE A 164 -2.55 7.33 -14.55
C ILE A 164 -1.35 8.26 -14.39
N LYS A 165 -0.26 7.77 -13.79
CA LYS A 165 0.96 8.53 -13.54
C LYS A 165 1.54 9.17 -14.81
N HIS A 166 1.47 8.51 -15.96
CA HIS A 166 2.11 8.96 -17.21
C HIS A 166 1.14 9.55 -18.25
N ARG A 167 -0.13 9.18 -18.23
CA ARG A 167 -1.17 9.57 -19.21
C ARG A 167 -2.28 10.42 -18.59
N GLY A 168 -2.28 10.59 -17.27
CA GLY A 168 -3.14 11.50 -16.53
C GLY A 168 -4.42 10.86 -15.99
N THR A 169 -5.30 10.34 -16.86
CA THR A 169 -6.61 9.83 -16.43
C THR A 169 -7.22 8.85 -17.44
N PHE A 170 -8.19 8.07 -17.00
CA PHE A 170 -9.03 7.19 -17.82
C PHE A 170 -10.24 7.94 -18.37
N TYR A 171 -10.84 7.40 -19.42
CA TYR A 171 -12.17 7.81 -19.84
C TYR A 171 -13.23 6.93 -19.18
N PHE A 172 -14.24 7.58 -18.62
CA PHE A 172 -15.45 6.94 -18.12
C PHE A 172 -16.62 7.42 -18.98
N GLU A 173 -17.50 6.50 -19.35
CA GLU A 173 -18.69 6.83 -20.13
C GLU A 173 -19.52 7.91 -19.43
N GLY A 174 -20.01 8.90 -20.19
CA GLY A 174 -20.71 10.06 -19.65
C GLY A 174 -19.81 11.24 -19.27
N LEU A 175 -18.50 11.04 -19.03
CA LEU A 175 -17.58 12.12 -18.65
C LEU A 175 -16.87 12.76 -19.86
N GLY A 176 -17.65 13.21 -20.84
CA GLY A 176 -17.16 13.92 -22.03
C GLY A 176 -17.04 13.02 -23.27
N ARG A 177 -16.03 13.27 -24.13
CA ARG A 177 -15.84 12.56 -25.40
C ARG A 177 -14.49 11.84 -25.46
N ASN A 178 -14.46 10.64 -26.02
CA ASN A 178 -13.26 9.83 -26.22
C ASN A 178 -13.17 9.21 -27.62
N SER A 179 -13.37 10.03 -28.65
CA SER A 179 -13.32 9.56 -30.04
C SER A 179 -11.94 8.99 -30.39
N LYS A 180 -11.90 7.72 -30.83
CA LYS A 180 -10.66 7.03 -31.23
C LYS A 180 -10.24 7.35 -32.67
N ARG A 181 -11.16 7.88 -33.48
CA ARG A 181 -10.98 8.23 -34.89
C ARG A 181 -11.77 9.48 -35.25
N PHE A 182 -11.38 10.11 -36.36
CA PHE A 182 -12.10 11.24 -36.94
C PHE A 182 -13.53 10.83 -37.32
N SER A 183 -14.48 11.75 -37.16
CA SER A 183 -15.87 11.55 -37.60
C SER A 183 -16.02 11.61 -39.12
N ILE A 184 -15.02 12.14 -39.83
CA ILE A 184 -14.98 12.22 -41.29
C ILE A 184 -13.98 11.19 -41.80
N THR A 185 -14.38 10.47 -42.84
CA THR A 185 -13.55 9.49 -43.54
C THR A 185 -13.18 10.06 -44.90
N VAL A 186 -11.91 9.98 -45.30
CA VAL A 186 -11.43 10.37 -46.63
C VAL A 186 -10.87 9.12 -47.30
N ASP A 187 -11.35 8.78 -48.49
CA ASP A 187 -10.95 7.56 -49.23
C ASP A 187 -11.01 6.27 -48.39
N ASN A 188 -12.11 6.07 -47.66
CA ASN A 188 -12.32 4.97 -46.71
C ASN A 188 -11.30 4.89 -45.56
N PHE A 189 -10.47 5.92 -45.37
CA PHE A 189 -9.53 6.04 -44.27
C PHE A 189 -10.01 7.08 -43.24
N ALA A 190 -10.18 6.64 -41.99
CA ALA A 190 -10.47 7.51 -40.85
C ALA A 190 -9.23 7.59 -39.94
N PRO A 191 -8.52 8.75 -39.91
CA PRO A 191 -7.34 8.94 -39.07
C PRO A 191 -7.62 8.65 -37.60
N LYS A 192 -6.62 8.09 -36.90
CA LYS A 192 -6.69 7.84 -35.45
C LYS A 192 -6.51 9.13 -34.66
N MET A 193 -7.21 9.24 -33.55
CA MET A 193 -7.08 10.33 -32.59
C MET A 193 -6.45 9.83 -31.30
N LEU A 194 -5.79 10.75 -30.58
CA LEU A 194 -5.41 10.49 -29.19
C LEU A 194 -6.69 10.23 -28.39
N SER A 195 -6.71 9.11 -27.69
CA SER A 195 -7.82 8.67 -26.85
C SER A 195 -7.25 8.12 -25.55
N ARG A 196 -8.09 8.14 -24.52
CA ARG A 196 -7.81 7.53 -23.22
C ARG A 196 -8.27 6.09 -23.23
N GLU A 197 -7.64 5.28 -22.39
CA GLU A 197 -8.17 3.96 -22.06
C GLU A 197 -9.53 4.12 -21.37
N GLU A 198 -10.47 3.25 -21.71
CA GLU A 198 -11.86 3.33 -21.26
C GLU A 198 -12.09 2.35 -20.12
N TRP A 199 -12.71 2.81 -19.06
CA TRP A 199 -12.99 2.04 -17.86
C TRP A 199 -14.49 1.96 -17.59
N ASP A 200 -14.96 0.74 -17.36
CA ASP A 200 -16.24 0.51 -16.69
C ASP A 200 -16.05 0.55 -15.18
N ILE A 201 -16.88 1.35 -14.49
CA ILE A 201 -16.77 1.57 -13.05
C ILE A 201 -17.02 0.27 -12.27
N ASN A 202 -18.02 -0.52 -12.67
CA ASN A 202 -18.42 -1.71 -11.93
C ASN A 202 -17.44 -2.86 -12.12
N GLU A 203 -16.93 -3.02 -13.34
CA GLU A 203 -15.90 -3.98 -13.69
C GLU A 203 -14.63 -3.72 -12.88
N TRP A 204 -14.17 -2.47 -12.85
CA TRP A 204 -12.95 -2.11 -12.12
C TRP A 204 -13.12 -2.15 -10.61
N LYS A 205 -14.28 -1.72 -10.09
CA LYS A 205 -14.60 -1.90 -8.67
C LYS A 205 -14.48 -3.37 -8.28
N SER A 206 -15.05 -4.28 -9.07
CA SER A 206 -14.97 -5.73 -8.80
C SER A 206 -13.53 -6.23 -8.78
N LYS A 207 -12.68 -5.81 -9.73
CA LYS A 207 -11.24 -6.14 -9.73
C LYS A 207 -10.51 -5.61 -8.49
N LEU A 208 -10.81 -4.39 -8.06
CA LEU A 208 -10.18 -3.80 -6.87
C LEU A 208 -10.60 -4.53 -5.59
N MET A 209 -11.84 -5.01 -5.51
CA MET A 209 -12.29 -5.83 -4.38
C MET A 209 -11.64 -7.22 -4.37
N GLU A 210 -11.42 -7.83 -5.54
CA GLU A 210 -10.65 -9.08 -5.64
C GLU A 210 -9.19 -8.86 -5.21
N PHE A 211 -8.61 -7.71 -5.58
CA PHE A 211 -7.26 -7.33 -5.16
C PHE A 211 -7.19 -7.12 -3.65
N ASP A 212 -8.16 -6.42 -3.04
CA ASP A 212 -8.25 -6.21 -1.59
C ASP A 212 -8.15 -7.55 -0.84
N ILE A 213 -8.97 -8.53 -1.23
CA ILE A 213 -8.99 -9.88 -0.66
C ILE A 213 -7.63 -10.58 -0.82
N ALA A 214 -7.05 -10.53 -2.02
CA ALA A 214 -5.79 -11.18 -2.32
C ALA A 214 -4.64 -10.54 -1.52
N PHE A 215 -4.59 -9.21 -1.48
CA PHE A 215 -3.58 -8.43 -0.77
C PHE A 215 -3.65 -8.67 0.73
N LYS A 216 -4.85 -8.66 1.32
CA LYS A 216 -5.05 -8.95 2.75
C LYS A 216 -4.44 -10.29 3.14
N ARG A 217 -4.75 -11.35 2.39
CA ARG A 217 -4.22 -12.71 2.62
C ARG A 217 -2.70 -12.75 2.46
N TYR A 218 -2.19 -12.09 1.42
CA TYR A 218 -0.77 -11.96 1.15
C TYR A 218 -0.03 -11.26 2.29
N PHE A 219 -0.55 -10.13 2.78
CA PHE A 219 0.09 -9.29 3.78
C PHE A 219 0.02 -9.90 5.18
N ASP A 220 -1.11 -10.53 5.55
CA ASP A 220 -1.20 -11.35 6.77
C ASP A 220 -0.16 -12.47 6.80
N SER A 221 0.13 -13.06 5.65
CA SER A 221 1.18 -14.08 5.54
C SER A 221 2.56 -13.47 5.81
N ILE A 222 2.86 -12.29 5.27
CA ILE A 222 4.10 -11.55 5.57
C ILE A 222 4.22 -11.27 7.06
N ILE A 223 3.18 -10.69 7.68
CA ILE A 223 3.17 -10.37 9.10
C ILE A 223 3.47 -11.62 9.94
N ARG A 224 2.82 -12.75 9.62
CA ARG A 224 3.08 -14.04 10.29
C ARG A 224 4.49 -14.59 10.08
N PHE A 225 5.15 -14.25 8.97
CA PHE A 225 6.53 -14.67 8.72
C PHE A 225 7.56 -13.91 9.54
N ILE A 226 7.31 -12.63 9.81
CA ILE A 226 8.35 -11.72 10.32
C ILE A 226 8.06 -11.26 11.74
N MET A 227 6.81 -11.00 12.12
CA MET A 227 6.54 -10.37 13.41
C MET A 227 6.56 -11.40 14.55
N PRO A 228 7.25 -11.11 15.67
CA PRO A 228 7.26 -12.00 16.81
C PRO A 228 5.87 -12.10 17.46
N SER A 229 5.54 -13.25 18.03
CA SER A 229 4.20 -13.55 18.54
C SER A 229 3.74 -12.63 19.67
N GLY A 230 4.67 -12.15 20.50
CA GLY A 230 4.41 -11.23 21.60
C GLY A 230 4.52 -9.75 21.24
N TYR A 231 4.74 -9.41 19.96
CA TYR A 231 4.95 -8.01 19.57
C TYR A 231 3.78 -7.11 20.01
N LYS A 232 2.54 -7.61 19.94
CA LYS A 232 1.35 -6.83 20.30
C LYS A 232 1.08 -6.79 21.81
N ASP A 233 1.97 -7.31 22.64
CA ASP A 233 1.80 -7.36 24.08
C ASP A 233 2.24 -6.03 24.71
N GLU A 234 1.29 -5.31 25.30
CA GLU A 234 1.51 -3.97 25.87
C GLU A 234 2.06 -4.02 27.32
N THR A 235 2.63 -5.15 27.75
CA THR A 235 3.09 -5.31 29.14
C THR A 235 4.32 -4.46 29.43
N PHE A 236 4.18 -3.56 30.41
CA PHE A 236 5.27 -2.69 30.85
C PHE A 236 6.25 -3.43 31.78
N ASP A 237 7.55 -3.37 31.46
CA ASP A 237 8.64 -3.89 32.28
C ASP A 237 9.64 -2.79 32.59
N MET A 238 9.65 -2.35 33.87
CA MET A 238 10.52 -1.28 34.35
C MET A 238 12.02 -1.63 34.20
N PHE A 239 12.39 -2.91 34.23
CA PHE A 239 13.79 -3.34 34.09
C PHE A 239 14.28 -3.27 32.63
N ALA A 240 13.37 -3.39 31.66
CA ALA A 240 13.69 -3.25 30.25
C ALA A 240 14.17 -1.82 29.92
N LEU A 241 13.56 -0.80 30.53
CA LEU A 241 13.97 0.61 30.40
C LEU A 241 15.40 0.86 30.90
N SER A 242 15.75 0.32 32.07
CA SER A 242 17.10 0.45 32.63
C SER A 242 18.16 -0.21 31.72
N SER A 243 17.81 -1.35 31.13
CA SER A 243 18.68 -2.09 30.21
C SER A 243 18.88 -1.31 28.91
N TYR A 244 17.79 -0.76 28.35
CA TYR A 244 17.83 0.06 27.15
C TYR A 244 18.64 1.35 27.34
N HIS A 245 18.47 2.05 28.46
CA HIS A 245 19.27 3.23 28.80
C HIS A 245 20.77 2.92 28.85
N THR A 246 21.15 1.79 29.45
CA THR A 246 22.55 1.35 29.50
C THR A 246 23.10 1.06 28.10
N TYR A 247 22.30 0.40 27.26
CA TYR A 247 22.65 0.15 25.86
C TYR A 247 22.90 1.45 25.08
N LEU A 248 21.98 2.42 25.18
CA LEU A 248 22.12 3.70 24.50
C LEU A 248 23.37 4.45 24.95
N LYS A 249 23.63 4.46 26.26
CA LYS A 249 24.82 5.10 26.82
C LYS A 249 26.12 4.52 26.25
N ASN A 250 26.19 3.20 26.13
CA ASN A 250 27.41 2.52 25.68
C ASN A 250 27.64 2.63 24.16
N ASN A 251 26.58 2.79 23.36
CA ASN A 251 26.67 2.72 21.90
C ASN A 251 26.49 4.07 21.19
N PHE A 252 25.89 5.08 21.84
CA PHE A 252 25.57 6.35 21.18
C PHE A 252 26.01 7.60 21.97
N VAL A 253 26.23 7.50 23.29
CA VAL A 253 26.51 8.69 24.13
C VAL A 253 27.98 9.14 24.09
N ASN A 254 28.90 8.40 23.44
CA ASN A 254 30.24 8.94 23.14
C ASN A 254 30.26 9.91 21.93
N GLY A 255 29.09 10.25 21.35
CA GLY A 255 28.99 11.15 20.19
C GLY A 255 27.93 12.25 20.30
N LEU A 256 27.30 12.44 21.47
CA LEU A 256 26.27 13.48 21.70
C LEU A 256 26.76 14.66 22.55
N GLU A 257 28.06 14.73 22.85
CA GLU A 257 28.73 15.94 23.35
C GLU A 257 29.55 16.57 22.21
N ALA A 258 28.89 17.37 21.35
CA ALA A 258 29.49 18.44 20.55
C ALA A 258 28.42 19.41 20.04
#